data_AF-A0A7G8IXW8-F1
#
_entry.id   AF-A0A7G8IXW8-F1
#
_cell.length_a   1.000
_cell.length_b   1.000
_cell.length_c   1.000
_cell.angle_alpha   90.00
_cell.angle_beta   90.00
_cell.angle_gamma   90.00
#
_symmetry.space_group_name_H-M   'P 1'
#
loop_
_entity.id
_entity.type
_entity.pdbx_description
1 polymer ?
#
loop_
_entity_poly.entity_id
_entity_poly.type
_entity_poly.pdbx_seq_one_letter_code
_entity_poly.pdbx_strand_id
1 'polypeptide(L)'
;MRLGCAPSDLPAALCRSAATLVLLAHPCSAGLDSYTELDRVNGWLLERKQGADGAMSCRAFLPSGASWFSANIHLDAAGELVVPAGRNFEAEQQELEDVREALERCRSDVLYLPF
;
A
#
# COMPACT_ATOMS: atom_id res chain seq x y z
N MET A 1 -2.12 34.31 -7.68
CA MET A 1 -2.76 35.60 -7.36
C MET A 1 -3.55 35.43 -6.07
N ARG A 2 -3.30 36.27 -5.07
CA ARG A 2 -3.99 36.26 -3.77
C ARG A 2 -5.43 36.73 -3.98
N LEU A 3 -6.43 35.96 -3.53
CA LEU A 3 -7.74 36.53 -3.24
C LEU A 3 -7.92 36.55 -1.73
N GLY A 4 -7.92 37.77 -1.19
CA GLY A 4 -8.20 38.04 0.21
C GLY A 4 -9.70 37.98 0.50
N CYS A 5 -10.06 37.42 1.64
CA CYS A 5 -11.40 37.58 2.21
C CYS A 5 -11.49 38.97 2.87
N ALA A 6 -12.39 39.81 2.37
CA ALA A 6 -12.87 40.98 3.11
C ALA A 6 -13.99 40.53 4.09
N PRO A 7 -14.05 41.06 5.32
CA PRO A 7 -15.13 40.79 6.25
C PRO A 7 -16.28 41.76 5.97
N SER A 8 -17.48 41.23 5.77
CA SER A 8 -18.71 42.04 5.76
C SER A 8 -19.70 41.40 6.73
N ASP A 9 -19.81 42.06 7.87
CA ASP A 9 -20.97 42.21 8.75
C ASP A 9 -21.95 41.04 8.89
N LEU A 10 -21.85 40.32 10.02
CA LEU A 10 -22.89 39.45 10.54
C LEU A 10 -23.56 40.13 11.75
N PRO A 11 -24.87 40.40 11.75
CA PRO A 11 -25.55 40.87 12.95
C PRO A 11 -25.80 39.71 13.92
N ALA A 12 -25.59 40.01 15.19
CA ALA A 12 -25.84 39.14 16.31
C ALA A 12 -27.32 38.71 16.38
N ALA A 13 -27.57 37.42 16.19
CA ALA A 13 -28.80 36.78 16.61
C ALA A 13 -28.47 35.40 17.14
N LEU A 14 -28.16 35.36 18.44
CA LEU A 14 -28.19 34.14 19.23
C LEU A 14 -29.59 33.53 19.16
N CYS A 15 -29.71 32.35 18.56
CA CYS A 15 -30.79 31.45 18.91
C CYS A 15 -30.38 29.99 18.74
N ARG A 16 -30.24 29.32 19.89
CA ARG A 16 -30.64 27.94 20.14
C ARG A 16 -30.37 26.94 19.02
N SER A 17 -29.34 26.13 19.18
CA SER A 17 -29.39 24.71 18.82
C SER A 17 -28.23 23.99 19.50
N ALA A 18 -28.51 22.85 20.11
CA ALA A 18 -27.51 21.94 20.64
C ALA A 18 -26.49 21.66 19.53
N ALA A 19 -25.26 22.10 19.73
CA ALA A 19 -24.16 21.85 18.82
C ALA A 19 -23.83 20.36 18.88
N THR A 20 -24.53 19.57 18.05
CA THR A 20 -24.06 18.24 17.69
C THR A 20 -22.81 18.48 16.86
N LEU A 21 -21.66 18.41 17.51
CA LEU A 21 -20.36 18.51 16.87
C LEU A 21 -20.19 17.24 16.02
N VAL A 22 -20.72 17.26 14.79
CA VAL A 22 -20.43 16.23 13.80
C VAL A 22 -18.97 16.41 13.44
N LEU A 23 -18.11 15.64 14.10
CA LEU A 23 -16.74 15.40 13.67
C LEU A 23 -16.84 14.78 12.28
N LEU A 24 -16.74 15.60 11.24
CA LEU A 24 -16.46 15.15 9.88
C LEU A 24 -15.01 14.64 9.89
N ALA A 25 -14.83 13.45 10.48
CA ALA A 25 -13.64 12.63 10.30
C ALA A 25 -13.60 12.29 8.82
N HIS A 26 -12.95 13.16 8.04
CA HIS A 26 -12.51 12.78 6.72
C HIS A 26 -11.61 11.56 6.95
N PRO A 27 -11.89 10.39 6.35
CA PRO A 27 -10.98 9.28 6.43
C PRO A 27 -9.64 9.80 5.89
N CYS A 28 -8.69 10.03 6.79
CA CYS A 28 -7.34 10.34 6.40
C CYS A 28 -6.87 9.04 5.74
N SER A 29 -6.78 9.07 4.42
CA SER A 29 -6.26 8.01 3.58
C SER A 29 -4.76 7.84 3.80
N ALA A 30 -4.34 7.63 5.05
CA ALA A 30 -2.98 7.33 5.40
C ALA A 30 -2.67 5.90 4.95
N GLY A 31 -1.74 5.74 4.00
CA GLY A 31 -1.36 4.46 3.43
C GLY A 31 -1.93 4.17 2.03
N LEU A 32 -2.76 5.06 1.48
CA LEU A 32 -3.09 5.01 0.06
C LEU A 32 -1.83 5.36 -0.76
N ASP A 33 -1.55 4.55 -1.78
CA ASP A 33 -0.42 4.69 -2.72
C ASP A 33 1.01 4.46 -2.21
N SER A 34 1.20 4.06 -0.95
CA SER A 34 2.49 3.59 -0.44
C SER A 34 2.50 2.09 -0.17
N TYR A 35 3.61 1.43 -0.44
CA TYR A 35 3.80 0.04 -0.02
C TYR A 35 4.09 -0.02 1.49
N THR A 36 3.47 -1.00 2.13
CA THR A 36 3.63 -1.30 3.56
C THR A 36 4.22 -2.68 3.72
N GLU A 37 5.19 -2.83 4.63
CA GLU A 37 5.74 -4.13 5.04
C GLU A 37 4.63 -5.01 5.60
N LEU A 38 4.52 -6.22 5.07
CA LEU A 38 3.48 -7.18 5.41
C LEU A 38 4.07 -8.41 6.10
N ASP A 39 5.18 -8.93 5.58
CA ASP A 39 5.80 -10.16 6.09
C ASP A 39 7.26 -10.30 5.62
N ARG A 40 7.96 -11.30 6.17
CA ARG A 40 9.28 -11.75 5.72
C ARG A 40 9.31 -13.26 5.47
N VAL A 41 9.37 -13.66 4.21
CA VAL A 41 9.43 -15.07 3.79
C VAL A 41 10.81 -15.37 3.23
N ASN A 42 11.57 -16.30 3.81
CA ASN A 42 12.92 -16.65 3.36
C ASN A 42 13.87 -15.44 3.17
N GLY A 43 13.72 -14.43 4.03
CA GLY A 43 14.51 -13.19 3.95
C GLY A 43 13.98 -12.14 2.96
N TRP A 44 12.92 -12.44 2.21
CA TRP A 44 12.25 -11.51 1.31
C TRP A 44 11.24 -10.66 2.05
N LEU A 45 11.29 -9.36 1.84
CA LEU A 45 10.32 -8.43 2.38
C LEU A 45 9.07 -8.41 1.50
N LEU A 46 7.97 -8.95 1.99
CA LEU A 46 6.69 -8.87 1.33
C LEU A 46 6.04 -7.53 1.64
N GLU A 47 5.56 -6.83 0.61
CA GLU A 47 4.91 -5.54 0.74
C GLU A 47 3.59 -5.50 -0.01
N ARG A 48 2.65 -4.73 0.54
CA ARG A 48 1.33 -4.51 -0.06
C ARG A 48 0.99 -3.03 -0.13
N LYS A 49 0.35 -2.66 -1.24
CA LYS A 49 -0.20 -1.33 -1.50
C LYS A 49 -1.66 -1.45 -1.89
N GLN A 50 -2.50 -0.57 -1.35
CA GLN A 50 -3.85 -0.36 -1.86
C GLN A 50 -3.88 0.92 -2.72
N GLY A 51 -4.39 0.80 -3.94
CA GLY A 51 -4.62 1.93 -4.83
C GLY A 51 -5.88 2.70 -4.44
N ALA A 52 -6.02 3.93 -4.96
CA ALA A 52 -7.20 4.77 -4.75
C ALA A 52 -8.51 4.15 -5.28
N ASP A 53 -8.42 3.22 -6.22
CA ASP A 53 -9.51 2.40 -6.75
C ASP A 53 -9.84 1.17 -5.89
N GLY A 54 -9.11 0.97 -4.78
CA GLY A 54 -9.22 -0.19 -3.91
C GLY A 54 -8.44 -1.41 -4.40
N ALA A 55 -7.75 -1.32 -5.55
CA ALA A 55 -6.97 -2.43 -6.08
C ALA A 55 -5.77 -2.74 -5.18
N MET A 56 -5.55 -4.03 -4.93
CA MET A 56 -4.42 -4.51 -4.14
C MET A 56 -3.24 -4.84 -5.05
N SER A 57 -2.06 -4.37 -4.68
CA SER A 57 -0.81 -4.65 -5.35
C SER A 57 0.20 -5.20 -4.35
N CYS A 58 0.74 -6.38 -4.65
CA CYS A 58 1.70 -7.08 -3.79
C CYS A 58 3.03 -7.25 -4.51
N ARG A 59 4.12 -7.12 -3.77
CA ARG A 59 5.48 -7.36 -4.27
C ARG A 59 6.37 -7.95 -3.18
N ALA A 60 7.42 -8.62 -3.58
CA ALA A 60 8.49 -9.08 -2.72
C ALA A 60 9.78 -8.32 -3.05
N PHE A 61 10.48 -7.85 -2.03
CA PHE A 61 11.72 -7.11 -2.12
C PHE A 61 12.88 -7.95 -1.55
N LEU A 62 13.95 -8.10 -2.33
CA LEU A 62 15.16 -8.80 -1.88
C LEU A 62 16.13 -7.84 -1.16
N PRO A 63 16.49 -8.07 0.12
CA PRO A 63 17.37 -7.17 0.86
C PRO A 63 18.84 -7.17 0.41
N SER A 64 19.32 -8.25 -0.20
CA SER A 64 20.73 -8.40 -0.59
C SER A 64 20.93 -8.30 -2.11
N GLY A 65 21.88 -7.47 -2.52
CA GLY A 65 22.37 -7.38 -3.90
C GLY A 65 21.53 -6.55 -4.88
N ALA A 66 20.39 -5.97 -4.48
CA ALA A 66 19.50 -5.18 -5.33
C ALA A 66 19.42 -3.70 -4.92
N SER A 67 19.27 -2.79 -5.88
CA SER A 67 18.85 -1.42 -5.56
C SER A 67 17.36 -1.41 -5.26
N TRP A 68 16.88 -0.44 -4.47
CA TRP A 68 15.45 -0.31 -4.13
C TRP A 68 14.50 -0.25 -5.35
N PHE A 69 15.02 0.17 -6.50
CA PHE A 69 14.31 0.20 -7.78
C PHE A 69 14.27 -1.16 -8.52
N SER A 70 15.18 -2.09 -8.21
CA SER A 70 15.43 -3.31 -9.01
C SER A 70 15.24 -4.63 -8.25
N ALA A 71 14.84 -4.60 -6.97
CA ALA A 71 14.64 -5.80 -6.16
C ALA A 71 13.20 -6.30 -6.12
N ASN A 72 12.28 -5.64 -6.82
CA ASN A 72 10.85 -5.90 -6.69
C ASN A 72 10.43 -7.01 -7.64
N ILE A 73 10.12 -8.17 -7.07
CA ILE A 73 9.50 -9.29 -7.76
C ILE A 73 8.00 -9.22 -7.48
N HIS A 74 7.19 -9.52 -8.49
CA HIS A 74 5.74 -9.54 -8.39
C HIS A 74 5.17 -10.64 -9.27
N LEU A 75 3.89 -10.94 -9.10
CA LEU A 75 3.18 -11.84 -9.98
C LEU A 75 2.60 -11.07 -11.16
N ASP A 76 2.73 -11.63 -12.36
CA ASP A 76 1.95 -11.16 -13.50
C ASP A 76 0.47 -11.57 -13.39
N ALA A 77 -0.29 -11.29 -14.45
CA ALA A 77 -1.71 -11.66 -14.52
C ALA A 77 -1.93 -13.18 -14.56
N ALA A 78 -0.95 -13.98 -14.99
CA ALA A 78 -1.01 -15.43 -15.01
C ALA A 78 -0.62 -16.06 -13.65
N GLY A 79 -0.01 -15.28 -12.74
CA GLY A 79 0.50 -15.79 -11.47
C GLY A 79 1.97 -16.22 -11.54
N GLU A 80 2.68 -15.86 -12.61
CA GLU A 80 4.09 -16.17 -12.77
C GLU A 80 4.97 -15.09 -12.13
N LEU A 81 6.07 -15.51 -11.52
CA LEU A 81 7.04 -14.58 -10.92
C LEU A 81 7.77 -13.78 -12.01
N VAL A 82 7.61 -12.46 -11.95
CA VAL A 82 8.33 -11.53 -12.82
C VAL A 82 9.57 -11.03 -12.10
N VAL A 83 10.73 -11.53 -12.53
CA VAL A 83 12.04 -11.06 -12.07
C VAL A 83 12.55 -9.96 -13.01
N PRO A 84 13.01 -8.80 -12.50
CA PRO A 84 13.59 -7.75 -13.33
C PRO A 84 14.78 -8.24 -14.17
N ALA A 85 14.82 -7.85 -15.46
CA ALA A 85 15.86 -8.25 -16.40
C ALA A 85 17.27 -7.83 -15.94
N GLY A 86 18.29 -8.61 -16.33
CA GLY A 86 19.70 -8.32 -16.01
C GLY A 86 20.15 -8.82 -14.64
N ARG A 87 19.39 -9.75 -14.04
CA ARG A 87 19.66 -10.32 -12.71
C ARG A 87 19.69 -11.84 -12.82
N ASN A 88 20.79 -12.43 -12.36
CA ASN A 88 20.80 -13.81 -11.92
C ASN A 88 20.61 -13.76 -10.40
N PHE A 89 19.56 -14.39 -9.92
CA PHE A 89 19.32 -14.55 -8.51
C PHE A 89 19.38 -16.05 -8.22
N GLU A 90 20.32 -16.43 -7.37
CA GLU A 90 20.47 -17.81 -6.91
C GLU A 90 19.59 -18.01 -5.69
N ALA A 91 18.28 -18.19 -5.89
CA ALA A 91 17.47 -18.91 -4.92
C ALA A 91 17.37 -20.36 -5.29
N GLU A 92 17.17 -21.16 -4.26
CA GLU A 92 16.61 -22.48 -4.41
C GLU A 92 15.17 -22.38 -4.96
N GLN A 93 14.78 -23.33 -5.81
CA GLN A 93 13.43 -23.37 -6.40
C GLN A 93 12.33 -23.32 -5.33
N GLN A 94 12.58 -23.93 -4.17
CA GLN A 94 11.65 -23.91 -3.05
C GLN A 94 11.43 -22.50 -2.49
N GLU A 95 12.48 -21.70 -2.36
CA GLU A 95 12.34 -20.33 -1.88
C GLU A 95 11.50 -19.47 -2.83
N LEU A 96 11.66 -19.68 -4.14
CA LEU A 96 10.84 -19.00 -5.15
C LEU A 96 9.38 -19.45 -5.08
N GLU A 97 9.11 -20.74 -4.86
CA GLU A 97 7.75 -21.24 -4.67
C GLU A 97 7.08 -20.66 -3.42
N ASP A 98 7.80 -20.58 -2.30
CA ASP A 98 7.28 -20.00 -1.06
C ASP A 98 6.94 -18.51 -1.24
N VAL A 99 7.80 -17.76 -1.92
CA VAL A 99 7.56 -16.34 -2.25
C VAL A 99 6.38 -16.18 -3.20
N ARG A 100 6.25 -17.06 -4.20
CA ARG A 100 5.10 -17.08 -5.13
C ARG A 100 3.80 -17.31 -4.36
N GLU A 101 3.75 -18.31 -3.47
CA GLU A 101 2.56 -18.60 -2.66
C GLU A 101 2.19 -17.41 -1.75
N ALA A 102 3.18 -16.79 -1.10
CA ALA A 102 2.95 -15.61 -0.27
C ALA A 102 2.37 -14.43 -1.08
N LEU A 103 2.86 -14.21 -2.30
CA LEU A 103 2.32 -13.19 -3.21
C LEU A 103 0.91 -13.53 -3.69
N GLU A 104 0.60 -14.79 -3.96
CA GLU A 104 -0.74 -15.23 -4.33
C GLU A 104 -1.74 -14.96 -3.21
N ARG A 105 -1.40 -15.33 -1.97
CA ARG A 105 -2.25 -15.08 -0.79
C ARG A 105 -2.42 -13.58 -0.52
N CYS A 106 -1.35 -12.81 -0.68
CA CYS A 106 -1.41 -11.35 -0.56
C CYS A 106 -2.40 -10.71 -1.55
N ARG A 107 -2.53 -11.27 -2.77
CA ARG A 107 -3.46 -10.81 -3.80
C ARG A 107 -4.88 -11.32 -3.60
N SER A 108 -5.06 -12.56 -3.13
CA SER A 108 -6.38 -13.19 -3.02
C SER A 108 -7.19 -12.68 -1.83
N ASP A 109 -6.51 -12.31 -0.74
CA ASP A 109 -7.18 -12.11 0.54
C ASP A 109 -7.23 -10.64 0.95
N VAL A 110 -8.38 -10.23 1.50
CA VAL A 110 -8.53 -8.91 2.13
C VAL A 110 -7.60 -8.80 3.33
N LEU A 111 -7.50 -9.87 4.12
CA LEU A 111 -6.65 -9.98 5.29
C LEU A 111 -5.51 -10.97 4.99
N TYR A 112 -4.28 -10.49 5.04
CA TYR A 112 -3.10 -11.35 4.94
C TYR A 112 -2.79 -11.95 6.30
N LEU A 113 -2.54 -13.25 6.33
CA LEU A 113 -2.07 -13.97 7.50
C LEU A 113 -0.63 -14.46 7.23
N PRO A 114 0.36 -14.02 8.03
CA PRO A 114 1.75 -14.42 7.87
C PRO A 114 1.95 -15.90 8.22
N PHE A 115 3.03 -16.48 7.67
CA PHE A 115 3.45 -17.86 7.94
C PHE A 115 4.13 -18.02 9.30
#